data_AF-A0A5Q4HE95-F1
#
_entry.id   AF-A0A5Q4HE95-F1
#
_cell.length_a   1.000
_cell.length_b   1.000
_cell.length_c   1.000
_cell.angle_alpha   90.00
_cell.angle_beta   90.00
_cell.angle_gamma   90.00
#
_symmetry.space_group_name_H-M   'P 1'
#
loop_
_entity.id
_entity.type
_entity.pdbx_description
1 polymer ?
#
loop_
_entity_poly.entity_id
_entity_poly.type
_entity_poly.pdbx_seq_one_letter_code
_entity_poly.pdbx_strand_id
1 'polypeptide(L)'
;MPRSVDEDTQRRKGKTTIETREAFQADSIVRPLIAENLALDRPWYSGFVGLLIKKNPATDKPLRNQFPFERKGLHDMIADDRMWDSEGEKTIVHAVHEALRSRYGQIADENKTNTVAMKNRFKGEYDRWRLAFAGAKTADQFRNSLCDLFSRAGRNSVLQKSWQQILPLLHGRTWQSARGSWQAGSSSGERACSWITRRCGSVPPMRR
;
A
#
# COMPACT_ATOMS: atom_id res chain seq x y z
N MET A 1 12.64 -2.54 17.34
CA MET A 1 13.89 -2.27 18.06
C MET A 1 13.65 -1.01 18.87
N PRO A 2 13.32 -1.13 20.17
CA PRO A 2 13.21 0.03 21.05
C PRO A 2 14.59 0.67 21.20
N ARG A 3 14.63 2.00 21.27
CA ARG A 3 15.86 2.75 21.49
C ARG A 3 15.83 3.24 22.94
N SER A 4 16.83 2.88 23.72
CA SER A 4 17.08 3.47 25.03
C SER A 4 17.59 4.90 24.82
N VAL A 5 16.95 5.86 25.48
CA VAL A 5 17.45 7.22 25.60
C VAL A 5 17.92 7.36 27.03
N ASP A 6 19.21 7.55 27.22
CA ASP A 6 19.79 7.82 28.54
C ASP A 6 19.60 9.31 28.85
N GLU A 7 18.65 9.64 29.73
CA GLU A 7 18.59 10.97 30.35
C GLU A 7 19.46 11.00 31.61
N ASP A 8 20.62 11.66 31.51
CA ASP A 8 21.50 11.89 32.65
C ASP A 8 21.01 13.11 33.46
N THR A 9 20.22 12.86 34.50
CA THR A 9 19.99 13.85 35.56
C THR A 9 21.14 13.81 36.55
N GLN A 10 22.11 14.72 36.40
CA GLN A 10 23.22 14.84 37.35
C GLN A 10 22.76 15.36 38.71
N ARG A 11 22.76 14.49 39.73
CA ARG A 11 23.10 14.86 41.11
C ARG A 11 23.80 13.69 41.81
N ARG A 12 24.91 14.02 42.45
CA ARG A 12 25.93 13.16 43.09
C ARG A 12 25.36 11.94 43.85
N LYS A 13 26.05 10.81 43.63
CA LYS A 13 26.07 9.55 44.42
C LYS A 13 24.85 8.62 44.23
N GLY A 14 24.91 7.83 43.16
CA GLY A 14 24.01 6.71 42.87
C GLY A 14 23.26 6.89 41.55
N LYS A 15 23.89 6.50 40.43
CA LYS A 15 23.24 6.49 39.10
C LYS A 15 22.18 5.39 39.11
N THR A 16 20.94 5.76 39.41
CA THR A 16 19.79 4.86 39.24
C THR A 16 19.27 5.06 37.83
N THR A 17 19.66 4.17 36.92
CA THR A 17 19.10 4.12 35.57
C THR A 17 17.66 3.65 35.67
N ILE A 18 16.73 4.59 35.66
CA ILE A 18 15.31 4.27 35.50
C ILE A 18 15.11 4.00 34.02
N GLU A 19 15.04 2.72 33.64
CA GLU A 19 14.63 2.32 32.28
C GLU A 19 13.14 2.67 32.09
N THR A 20 12.84 3.91 31.72
CA THR A 20 11.50 4.27 31.27
C THR A 20 11.29 3.65 29.89
N ARG A 21 10.64 2.48 29.86
CA ARG A 21 10.18 1.84 28.63
C ARG A 21 9.01 2.64 28.07
N GLU A 22 9.31 3.70 27.33
CA GLU A 22 8.28 4.42 26.58
C GLU A 22 7.77 3.52 25.46
N ALA A 23 6.60 2.92 25.70
CA ALA A 23 5.80 2.35 24.63
C ALA A 23 5.32 3.51 23.76
N PHE A 24 6.02 3.76 22.64
CA PHE A 24 5.48 4.64 21.61
C PHE A 24 4.18 4.04 21.09
N GLN A 25 3.04 4.51 21.61
CA GLN A 25 1.77 4.42 20.92
C GLN A 25 1.86 5.39 19.75
N ALA A 26 2.30 4.88 18.60
CA ALA A 26 2.05 5.60 17.36
C ALA A 26 0.54 5.59 17.15
N ASP A 27 -0.09 6.75 17.33
CA ASP A 27 -1.51 6.92 17.04
C ASP A 27 -1.78 6.42 15.64
N SER A 28 -2.57 5.37 15.57
CA SER A 28 -2.91 4.76 14.30
C SER A 28 -3.85 5.70 13.55
N ILE A 29 -3.50 6.09 12.32
CA ILE A 29 -4.35 6.98 11.51
C ILE A 29 -5.44 6.19 10.80
N VAL A 30 -5.16 4.94 10.41
CA VAL A 30 -6.09 4.19 9.56
C VAL A 30 -7.11 3.42 10.41
N ARG A 31 -6.73 2.94 11.61
CA ARG A 31 -7.67 2.23 12.50
C ARG A 31 -8.91 3.04 12.88
N PRO A 32 -8.81 4.33 13.27
CA PRO A 32 -9.99 5.14 13.56
C PRO A 32 -10.90 5.30 12.34
N LEU A 33 -10.33 5.51 11.14
CA LEU A 33 -11.12 5.63 9.91
C LEU A 33 -11.87 4.32 9.61
N ILE A 34 -11.20 3.19 9.73
CA ILE A 34 -11.80 1.87 9.52
C ILE A 34 -12.90 1.64 10.55
N ALA A 35 -12.63 1.89 11.84
CA ALA A 35 -13.59 1.70 12.91
C ALA A 35 -14.83 2.58 12.72
N GLU A 36 -14.66 3.84 12.31
CA GLU A 36 -15.76 4.75 12.00
C GLU A 36 -16.58 4.26 10.80
N ASN A 37 -15.93 3.82 9.72
CA ASN A 37 -16.63 3.27 8.56
C ASN A 37 -17.44 2.02 8.92
N LEU A 38 -16.86 1.10 9.69
CA LEU A 38 -17.54 -0.11 10.15
C LEU A 38 -18.71 0.22 11.09
N ALA A 39 -18.55 1.21 11.98
CA ALA A 39 -19.63 1.65 12.86
C ALA A 39 -20.78 2.34 12.10
N LEU A 40 -20.48 2.97 10.97
CA LEU A 40 -21.45 3.67 10.12
C LEU A 40 -21.99 2.80 8.96
N ASP A 41 -21.69 1.50 8.96
CA ASP A 41 -22.09 0.55 7.90
C ASP A 41 -21.69 1.02 6.49
N ARG A 42 -20.47 1.57 6.39
CA ARG A 42 -19.84 1.98 5.13
C ARG A 42 -18.72 1.02 4.77
N PRO A 43 -18.36 0.90 3.48
CA PRO A 43 -17.20 0.13 3.07
C PRO A 43 -15.97 0.58 3.85
N TRP A 44 -15.22 -0.35 4.44
CA TRP A 44 -14.10 -0.06 5.34
C TRP A 44 -13.02 0.83 4.70
N TYR A 45 -12.87 0.74 3.37
CA TYR A 45 -11.93 1.51 2.56
C TYR A 45 -12.43 2.91 2.18
N SER A 46 -13.63 3.32 2.61
CA SER A 46 -14.17 4.65 2.34
C SER A 46 -13.30 5.74 2.98
N GLY A 47 -13.07 6.85 2.28
CA GLY A 47 -12.24 7.96 2.79
C GLY A 47 -10.72 7.76 2.69
N PHE A 48 -10.23 6.59 2.27
CA PHE A 48 -8.78 6.36 2.07
C PHE A 48 -8.14 7.33 1.07
N VAL A 49 -8.89 7.75 0.05
CA VAL A 49 -8.43 8.75 -0.92
C VAL A 49 -8.07 10.06 -0.25
N GLY A 50 -8.90 10.49 0.71
CA GLY A 50 -8.64 11.69 1.50
C GLY A 50 -7.36 11.56 2.33
N LEU A 51 -7.11 10.39 2.94
CA LEU A 51 -5.91 10.16 3.75
C LEU A 51 -4.62 10.18 2.92
N LEU A 52 -4.64 9.66 1.70
CA LEU A 52 -3.47 9.64 0.82
C LEU A 52 -3.05 11.04 0.32
N ILE A 53 -4.00 11.98 0.29
CA ILE A 53 -3.80 13.35 -0.17
C ILE A 53 -3.50 14.30 1.01
N LYS A 54 -4.15 14.10 2.15
CA LYS A 54 -4.03 14.97 3.33
C LYS A 54 -2.60 15.00 3.86
N LYS A 55 -2.19 16.21 4.26
CA LYS A 55 -0.94 16.44 5.01
C LYS A 55 -1.22 16.42 6.49
N ASN A 56 -0.23 15.97 7.26
CA ASN A 56 -0.28 16.04 8.71
C ASN A 56 -0.08 17.52 9.12
N PRO A 57 -1.04 18.14 9.84
CA PRO A 57 -0.95 19.55 10.22
C PRO A 57 0.24 19.84 11.15
N ALA A 58 0.72 18.86 11.92
CA ALA A 58 1.81 19.03 12.87
C ALA A 58 3.20 18.91 12.25
N THR A 59 3.34 18.22 11.10
CA THR A 59 4.65 17.94 10.49
C THR A 59 4.79 18.41 9.05
N ASP A 60 3.72 18.94 8.44
CA ASP A 60 3.53 19.24 7.00
C ASP A 60 3.89 18.08 6.04
N LYS A 61 4.18 16.90 6.58
CA LYS A 61 4.46 15.69 5.82
C LYS A 61 3.15 15.00 5.45
N PRO A 62 3.08 14.37 4.28
CA PRO A 62 1.88 13.64 3.87
C PRO A 62 1.61 12.44 4.78
N LEU A 63 0.35 12.24 5.18
CA LEU A 63 -0.08 11.21 6.14
C LEU A 63 0.28 9.79 5.68
N ARG A 64 0.36 9.57 4.36
CA ARG A 64 0.79 8.30 3.77
C ARG A 64 2.14 7.78 4.28
N ASN A 65 3.03 8.66 4.76
CA ASN A 65 4.33 8.25 5.29
C ASN A 65 4.23 7.44 6.59
N GLN A 66 3.06 7.43 7.24
CA GLN A 66 2.77 6.67 8.45
C GLN A 66 2.12 5.31 8.16
N PHE A 67 1.64 5.10 6.93
CA PHE A 67 1.07 3.82 6.51
C PHE A 67 2.00 2.62 6.70
N PRO A 68 3.35 2.72 6.56
CA PRO A 68 4.28 1.63 6.82
C PRO A 68 4.08 0.86 8.12
N PHE A 69 3.61 1.52 9.18
CA PHE A 69 3.41 0.91 10.49
C PHE A 69 2.15 0.03 10.56
N GLU A 70 1.16 0.27 9.72
CA GLU A 70 -0.16 -0.38 9.77
C GLU A 70 -0.39 -1.41 8.67
N ARG A 71 0.62 -1.60 7.81
CA ARG A 71 0.52 -2.43 6.59
C ARG A 71 0.16 -3.86 6.85
N LYS A 72 0.63 -4.43 7.97
CA LYS A 72 0.31 -5.83 8.31
C LYS A 72 -1.20 -5.96 8.55
N GLY A 73 -1.78 -5.08 9.35
CA GLY A 73 -3.22 -5.08 9.60
C GLY A 73 -4.04 -4.86 8.33
N LEU A 74 -3.63 -3.90 7.48
CA LEU A 74 -4.31 -3.68 6.20
C LEU A 74 -4.21 -4.88 5.25
N HIS A 75 -3.08 -5.58 5.23
CA HIS A 75 -2.93 -6.81 4.44
C HIS A 75 -3.86 -7.91 4.95
N ASP A 76 -3.89 -8.11 6.26
CA ASP A 76 -4.73 -9.13 6.89
C ASP A 76 -6.23 -8.83 6.62
N MET A 77 -6.62 -7.55 6.61
CA MET A 77 -7.99 -7.14 6.23
C MET A 77 -8.31 -7.35 4.75
N ILE A 78 -7.38 -7.05 3.84
CA ILE A 78 -7.57 -7.29 2.40
C ILE A 78 -7.70 -8.78 2.11
N ALA A 79 -6.96 -9.61 2.86
CA ALA A 79 -6.96 -11.06 2.73
C ALA A 79 -8.19 -11.74 3.34
N ASP A 80 -8.95 -11.04 4.19
CA ASP A 80 -10.18 -11.57 4.78
C ASP A 80 -11.37 -11.34 3.83
N ASP A 81 -11.97 -12.44 3.38
CA ASP A 81 -13.12 -12.45 2.47
C ASP A 81 -14.34 -11.75 3.07
N ARG A 82 -14.48 -11.74 4.41
CA ARG A 82 -15.62 -11.14 5.10
C ARG A 82 -15.62 -9.61 5.07
N MET A 83 -14.49 -9.01 4.72
CA MET A 83 -14.32 -7.56 4.70
C MET A 83 -14.79 -6.93 3.39
N TRP A 84 -15.19 -7.72 2.40
CA TRP A 84 -15.59 -7.23 1.08
C TRP A 84 -17.08 -7.35 0.86
N ASP A 85 -17.73 -6.25 0.49
CA ASP A 85 -19.16 -6.22 0.16
C ASP A 85 -19.46 -6.90 -1.18
N SER A 86 -18.47 -6.93 -2.08
CA SER A 86 -18.57 -7.53 -3.40
C SER A 86 -17.28 -8.25 -3.80
N GLU A 87 -17.42 -9.48 -4.28
CA GLU A 87 -16.32 -10.27 -4.84
C GLU A 87 -15.60 -9.57 -5.99
N GLY A 88 -16.32 -8.74 -6.76
CA GLY A 88 -15.70 -7.98 -7.83
C GLY A 88 -14.69 -6.95 -7.31
N GLU A 89 -14.95 -6.31 -6.17
CA GLU A 89 -14.07 -5.27 -5.60
C GLU A 89 -12.76 -5.89 -5.12
N LYS A 90 -12.87 -7.01 -4.42
CA LYS A 90 -11.74 -7.86 -4.05
C LYS A 90 -10.93 -8.28 -5.28
N THR A 91 -11.61 -8.79 -6.30
CA THR A 91 -10.98 -9.27 -7.54
C THR A 91 -10.20 -8.15 -8.25
N ILE A 92 -10.73 -6.93 -8.28
CA ILE A 92 -10.02 -5.77 -8.85
C ILE A 92 -8.73 -5.49 -8.07
N VAL A 93 -8.80 -5.44 -6.74
CA VAL A 93 -7.62 -5.18 -5.91
C VAL A 93 -6.56 -6.26 -6.10
N HIS A 94 -6.96 -7.53 -6.14
CA HIS A 94 -6.06 -8.65 -6.43
C HIS A 94 -5.44 -8.56 -7.83
N ALA A 95 -6.25 -8.26 -8.86
CA ALA A 95 -5.74 -8.12 -10.22
C ALA A 95 -4.72 -6.97 -10.32
N VAL A 96 -4.94 -5.87 -9.60
CA VAL A 96 -3.99 -4.78 -9.57
C VAL A 96 -2.72 -5.12 -8.77
N HIS A 97 -2.85 -5.79 -7.62
CA HIS A 97 -1.68 -6.26 -6.88
C HIS A 97 -0.80 -7.18 -7.73
N GLU A 98 -1.41 -8.08 -8.49
CA GLU A 98 -0.69 -8.96 -9.40
C GLU A 98 -0.02 -8.18 -10.54
N ALA A 99 -0.70 -7.18 -11.09
CA ALA A 99 -0.13 -6.31 -12.12
C ALA A 99 1.10 -5.53 -11.59
N LEU A 100 0.98 -4.93 -10.40
CA LEU A 100 2.08 -4.22 -9.75
C LEU A 100 3.24 -5.17 -9.42
N ARG A 101 2.94 -6.37 -8.93
CA ARG A 101 3.94 -7.41 -8.65
C ARG A 101 4.72 -7.77 -9.91
N SER A 102 4.05 -7.98 -11.04
CA SER A 102 4.69 -8.25 -12.32
C SER A 102 5.59 -7.09 -12.75
N ARG A 103 5.12 -5.84 -12.68
CA ARG A 103 5.93 -4.65 -13.00
C ARG A 103 7.17 -4.52 -12.13
N TYR A 104 7.03 -4.72 -10.83
CA TYR A 104 8.17 -4.68 -9.92
C TYR A 104 9.15 -5.84 -10.17
N GLY A 105 8.64 -7.01 -10.56
CA GLY A 105 9.47 -8.12 -11.04
C GLY A 105 10.30 -7.73 -12.26
N GLN A 106 9.68 -7.16 -13.29
CA GLN A 106 10.37 -6.71 -14.50
C GLN A 106 11.45 -5.65 -14.20
N ILE A 107 11.13 -4.64 -13.37
CA ILE A 107 12.09 -3.61 -12.97
C ILE A 107 13.27 -4.24 -12.20
N ALA A 108 13.00 -5.20 -11.33
CA ALA A 108 14.05 -5.92 -10.61
C ALA A 108 14.92 -6.75 -11.54
N ASP A 109 14.31 -7.38 -12.55
CA ASP A 109 15.03 -8.16 -13.55
C ASP A 109 15.94 -7.29 -14.43
N GLU A 110 15.49 -6.08 -14.78
CA GLU A 110 16.26 -5.08 -15.53
C GLU A 110 17.42 -4.49 -14.72
N ASN A 111 17.28 -4.42 -13.38
CA ASN A 111 18.22 -3.68 -12.50
C ASN A 111 18.92 -4.59 -11.49
N LYS A 112 19.15 -5.87 -11.82
CA LYS A 112 19.81 -6.86 -10.93
C LYS A 112 21.14 -6.38 -10.37
N THR A 113 21.91 -5.65 -11.17
CA THR A 113 23.25 -5.16 -10.82
C THR A 113 23.25 -3.83 -10.07
N ASN A 114 22.17 -3.03 -10.17
CA ASN A 114 22.10 -1.70 -9.57
C ASN A 114 20.89 -1.55 -8.64
N THR A 115 21.14 -1.82 -7.36
CA THR A 115 20.12 -1.77 -6.31
C THR A 115 19.57 -0.36 -6.05
N VAL A 116 20.35 0.69 -6.33
CA VAL A 116 19.93 2.09 -6.16
C VAL A 116 18.97 2.49 -7.28
N ALA A 117 19.32 2.17 -8.54
CA ALA A 117 18.46 2.41 -9.69
C ALA A 117 17.13 1.65 -9.56
N MET A 118 17.17 0.40 -9.07
CA MET A 118 15.98 -0.39 -8.78
C MET A 118 15.04 0.31 -7.79
N LYS A 119 15.56 0.78 -6.63
CA LYS A 119 14.76 1.49 -5.62
C LYS A 119 14.15 2.79 -6.15
N ASN A 120 14.89 3.54 -6.96
CA ASN A 120 14.39 4.78 -7.55
C ASN A 120 13.27 4.50 -8.57
N ARG A 121 13.43 3.48 -9.42
CA ARG A 121 12.38 3.06 -10.37
C ARG A 121 11.14 2.55 -9.66
N PHE A 122 11.30 1.77 -8.59
CA PHE A 122 10.21 1.32 -7.74
C PHE A 122 9.39 2.47 -7.16
N LYS A 123 10.07 3.48 -6.59
CA LYS A 123 9.43 4.68 -6.07
C LYS A 123 8.71 5.46 -7.16
N GLY A 124 9.35 5.66 -8.32
CA GLY A 124 8.76 6.36 -9.45
C GLY A 124 7.51 5.67 -10.00
N GLU A 125 7.52 4.35 -10.07
CA GLU A 125 6.36 3.57 -10.52
C GLU A 125 5.21 3.65 -9.51
N TYR A 126 5.51 3.57 -8.21
CA TYR A 126 4.51 3.78 -7.16
C TYR A 126 3.87 5.18 -7.24
N ASP A 127 4.70 6.22 -7.32
CA ASP A 127 4.22 7.60 -7.38
C ASP A 127 3.41 7.88 -8.65
N ARG A 128 3.80 7.30 -9.81
CA ARG A 128 3.03 7.36 -11.06
C ARG A 128 1.60 6.84 -10.85
N TRP A 129 1.47 5.61 -10.37
CA TRP A 129 0.15 4.98 -10.22
C TRP A 129 -0.67 5.69 -9.14
N ARG A 130 -0.04 6.04 -8.01
CA ARG A 130 -0.71 6.82 -6.96
C ARG A 130 -1.30 8.11 -7.51
N LEU A 131 -0.54 8.87 -8.29
CA LEU A 131 -1.02 10.12 -8.89
C LEU A 131 -2.10 9.88 -9.95
N ALA A 132 -1.95 8.87 -10.80
CA ALA A 132 -2.94 8.53 -11.83
C ALA A 132 -4.31 8.19 -11.20
N PHE A 133 -4.32 7.32 -10.20
CA PHE A 133 -5.56 6.89 -9.55
C PHE A 133 -6.12 7.91 -8.56
N ALA A 134 -5.29 8.68 -7.85
CA ALA A 134 -5.78 9.77 -7.00
C ALA A 134 -6.31 10.95 -7.82
N GLY A 135 -5.73 11.20 -8.99
CA GLY A 135 -6.11 12.27 -9.91
C GLY A 135 -7.33 11.95 -10.79
N ALA A 136 -7.74 10.69 -10.89
CA ALA A 136 -8.89 10.28 -11.70
C ALA A 136 -10.20 10.84 -11.13
N LYS A 137 -10.78 11.85 -11.81
CA LYS A 137 -12.05 12.49 -11.46
C LYS A 137 -13.25 11.88 -12.21
N THR A 138 -12.99 11.18 -13.31
CA THR A 138 -14.02 10.53 -14.14
C THR A 138 -13.78 9.03 -14.26
N ALA A 139 -14.85 8.28 -14.57
CA ALA A 139 -14.76 6.85 -14.80
C ALA A 139 -13.79 6.51 -15.94
N ASP A 140 -13.75 7.33 -17.00
CA ASP A 140 -12.86 7.10 -18.15
C ASP A 140 -11.39 7.34 -17.80
N GLN A 141 -11.07 8.33 -16.96
CA GLN A 141 -9.71 8.52 -16.47
C GLN A 141 -9.25 7.34 -15.61
N PHE A 142 -10.15 6.80 -14.79
CA PHE A 142 -9.86 5.61 -13.99
C PHE A 142 -9.64 4.38 -14.86
N ARG A 143 -10.53 4.12 -15.83
CA ARG A 143 -10.41 3.01 -16.79
C ARG A 143 -9.12 3.11 -17.60
N ASN A 144 -8.80 4.30 -18.11
CA ASN A 144 -7.57 4.52 -18.88
C ASN A 144 -6.32 4.22 -18.05
N SER A 145 -6.29 4.70 -16.80
CA SER A 145 -5.17 4.44 -15.88
C SER A 145 -5.04 2.95 -15.53
N LEU A 146 -6.17 2.26 -15.37
CA LEU A 146 -6.21 0.82 -15.10
C LEU A 146 -5.74 0.01 -16.32
N CYS A 147 -6.19 0.39 -17.52
CA CYS A 147 -5.76 -0.22 -18.78
C CYS A 147 -4.27 0.00 -19.04
N ASP A 148 -3.72 1.19 -18.77
CA ASP A 148 -2.28 1.46 -18.88
C ASP A 148 -1.47 0.61 -17.90
N LEU A 149 -1.97 0.43 -16.66
CA LEU A 149 -1.31 -0.47 -15.70
C LEU A 149 -1.28 -1.92 -16.21
N PHE A 150 -2.41 -2.42 -16.70
CA PHE A 150 -2.51 -3.80 -17.17
C PHE A 150 -1.73 -4.04 -18.47
N SER A 151 -1.72 -3.09 -19.41
CA SER A 151 -0.95 -3.18 -20.65
C SER A 151 0.55 -3.28 -20.36
N ARG A 152 1.04 -2.52 -19.37
CA ARG A 152 2.43 -2.55 -18.92
C ARG A 152 2.75 -3.81 -18.13
N ALA A 153 1.84 -4.30 -17.29
CA ALA A 153 2.11 -5.45 -16.42
C ALA A 153 2.29 -6.77 -17.16
N GLY A 154 1.81 -6.87 -18.41
CA GLY A 154 1.85 -8.09 -19.19
C GLY A 154 0.73 -9.06 -18.81
N ARG A 155 1.01 -10.36 -18.81
CA ARG A 155 -0.02 -11.40 -18.58
C ARG A 155 -0.49 -11.38 -17.12
N ASN A 156 -1.76 -11.04 -16.92
CA ASN A 156 -2.43 -11.08 -15.63
C ASN A 156 -3.45 -12.22 -15.59
N SER A 157 -3.10 -13.32 -14.92
CA SER A 157 -3.94 -14.53 -14.86
C SER A 157 -5.23 -14.32 -14.07
N VAL A 158 -5.21 -13.45 -13.05
CA VAL A 158 -6.38 -13.09 -12.24
C VAL A 158 -7.38 -12.32 -13.10
N LEU A 159 -6.88 -11.34 -13.86
CA LEU A 159 -7.70 -10.54 -14.75
C LEU A 159 -8.35 -11.38 -15.85
N GLN A 160 -7.59 -12.29 -16.48
CA GLN A 160 -8.09 -13.14 -17.55
C GLN A 160 -9.21 -14.08 -17.07
N LYS A 161 -9.11 -14.59 -15.84
CA LYS A 161 -10.10 -15.52 -15.28
C LYS A 161 -11.38 -14.83 -14.80
N SER A 162 -11.26 -13.62 -14.27
CA SER A 162 -12.37 -12.94 -13.59
C SER A 162 -12.81 -11.64 -14.27
N TRP A 163 -12.49 -11.46 -15.55
CA TRP A 163 -12.83 -10.25 -16.31
C TRP A 163 -14.33 -9.92 -16.28
N GLN A 164 -15.18 -10.95 -16.39
CA GLN A 164 -16.64 -10.79 -16.37
C GLN A 164 -17.16 -10.21 -15.05
N GLN A 165 -16.49 -10.48 -13.92
CA GLN A 165 -16.87 -9.98 -12.60
C GLN A 165 -16.41 -8.53 -12.37
N ILE A 166 -15.34 -8.11 -13.05
CA ILE A 166 -14.75 -6.78 -12.92
C ILE A 166 -15.50 -5.76 -13.79
N LEU A 167 -15.95 -6.18 -14.98
CA LEU A 167 -16.57 -5.28 -15.96
C LEU A 167 -17.75 -4.46 -15.39
N PRO A 168 -18.71 -5.03 -14.64
CA PRO A 168 -19.81 -4.26 -14.06
C PRO A 168 -19.35 -3.16 -13.11
N LEU A 169 -18.27 -3.39 -12.35
CA LEU A 169 -17.73 -2.38 -11.43
C LEU A 169 -17.08 -1.20 -12.14
N LEU A 170 -16.58 -1.42 -13.35
CA LEU A 170 -16.02 -0.39 -14.21
C LEU A 170 -17.10 0.37 -14.98
N HIS A 171 -18.29 -0.20 -15.17
CA HIS A 171 -19.41 0.38 -15.93
C HIS A 171 -20.49 0.93 -14.99
N GLY A 172 -20.45 2.23 -14.68
CA GLY A 172 -21.53 2.90 -13.94
C GLY A 172 -21.04 3.85 -12.86
N ARG A 173 -21.76 3.93 -11.73
CA ARG A 173 -21.46 4.82 -10.58
C ARG A 173 -20.50 4.18 -9.55
N THR A 174 -20.23 2.88 -9.69
CA THR A 174 -19.41 2.01 -8.81
C THR A 174 -17.90 2.14 -9.00
N TRP A 175 -17.42 2.86 -10.03
CA TRP A 175 -15.99 3.07 -10.27
C TRP A 175 -15.29 3.79 -9.11
N GLN A 176 -16.03 4.58 -8.33
CA GLN A 176 -15.50 5.25 -7.14
C GLN A 176 -15.11 4.25 -6.05
N SER A 177 -15.90 3.18 -5.87
CA SER A 177 -15.61 2.06 -4.97
C SER A 177 -14.39 1.28 -5.43
N ALA A 178 -14.29 1.00 -6.73
CA ALA A 178 -13.10 0.36 -7.32
C ALA A 178 -11.82 1.21 -7.14
N ARG A 179 -11.92 2.54 -7.25
CA ARG A 179 -10.80 3.45 -6.97
C ARG A 179 -10.42 3.46 -5.48
N GLY A 180 -11.41 3.51 -4.59
CA GLY A 180 -11.19 3.52 -3.13
C GLY A 180 -10.53 2.23 -2.64
N SER A 181 -11.07 1.09 -3.05
CA SER A 181 -10.53 -0.24 -2.74
C SER A 181 -9.10 -0.42 -3.27
N TRP A 182 -8.79 0.05 -4.49
CA TRP A 182 -7.41 0.07 -5.00
C TRP A 182 -6.45 0.89 -4.12
N GLN A 183 -6.88 2.07 -3.67
CA GLN A 183 -6.05 2.95 -2.85
C GLN A 183 -5.75 2.34 -1.47
N ALA A 184 -6.73 1.70 -0.85
CA ALA A 184 -6.53 0.89 0.35
C ALA A 184 -5.63 -0.34 0.08
N GLY A 185 -5.75 -0.95 -1.09
CA GLY A 185 -4.88 -2.04 -1.53
C GLY A 185 -3.41 -1.61 -1.68
N SER A 186 -3.15 -0.49 -2.34
CA SER A 186 -1.80 -0.03 -2.64
C SER A 186 -1.03 0.42 -1.39
N SER A 187 -1.71 0.98 -0.38
CA SER A 187 -1.10 1.34 0.91
C SER A 187 -0.63 0.12 1.72
N SER A 188 -1.24 -1.05 1.52
CA SER A 188 -0.77 -2.32 2.08
C SER A 188 0.46 -2.89 1.32
N GLY A 189 0.51 -2.67 0.00
CA GLY A 189 1.36 -3.36 -0.98
C GLY A 189 2.83 -2.91 -1.16
N GLU A 190 3.35 -1.90 -0.44
CA GLU A 190 4.75 -1.40 -0.53
C GLU A 190 5.87 -2.45 -0.23
N ARG A 191 5.52 -3.74 -0.12
CA ARG A 191 6.42 -4.86 0.19
C ARG A 191 6.84 -5.58 -1.09
N ALA A 192 6.27 -5.32 -2.27
CA ALA A 192 6.93 -5.77 -3.49
C ALA A 192 8.37 -5.22 -3.56
N CYS A 193 8.56 -3.94 -3.22
CA CYS A 193 9.88 -3.31 -3.19
C CYS A 193 10.82 -3.85 -2.09
N SER A 194 10.34 -4.04 -0.86
CA SER A 194 11.20 -4.51 0.25
C SER A 194 11.49 -6.01 0.23
N TRP A 195 10.55 -6.84 -0.25
CA TRP A 195 10.72 -8.30 -0.34
C TRP A 195 11.60 -8.70 -1.53
N ILE A 196 11.44 -8.04 -2.69
CA ILE A 196 12.30 -8.28 -3.86
C ILE A 196 13.75 -7.86 -3.56
N THR A 197 13.96 -6.72 -2.90
CA THR A 197 15.30 -6.27 -2.52
C THR A 197 15.99 -7.19 -1.49
N ARG A 198 15.24 -7.87 -0.60
CA ARG A 198 15.82 -8.86 0.33
C ARG A 198 16.14 -10.21 -0.33
N ARG A 199 15.39 -10.62 -1.35
CA ARG A 199 15.66 -11.86 -2.09
C ARG A 199 16.82 -11.72 -3.08
N CYS A 200 17.03 -10.56 -3.68
CA CYS A 200 18.16 -10.33 -4.59
C CYS A 200 19.55 -10.36 -3.92
N GLY A 201 19.64 -10.31 -2.58
CA GLY A 201 20.91 -10.47 -1.86
C GLY A 201 21.33 -11.92 -1.59
N SER A 202 20.53 -12.93 -1.97
CA SER A 202 20.78 -14.33 -1.57
C SER A 202 20.34 -15.42 -2.55
N VAL A 203 20.10 -15.12 -3.84
CA VAL A 203 19.71 -16.14 -4.82
C VAL A 203 20.90 -16.51 -5.72
N PRO A 204 21.43 -17.76 -5.67
CA PRO A 204 22.41 -18.23 -6.63
C PRO A 204 21.77 -18.36 -8.02
N PRO A 205 22.54 -18.21 -9.10
CA PRO A 205 22.01 -18.16 -10.46
C PRO A 205 21.31 -19.47 -10.82
N MET A 206 19.99 -19.41 -11.04
CA MET A 206 19.24 -20.51 -11.64
C MET A 206 19.70 -20.68 -13.10
N ARG A 207 20.28 -21.84 -13.38
CA ARG A 207 20.62 -22.29 -14.73
C ARG A 207 19.34 -22.44 -15.56
N ARG A 208 19.51 -22.14 -16.85
CA ARG A 208 18.50 -22.13 -17.92
C ARG A 208 17.78 -23.45 -18.07
#